data_AF-A0A1M3QSN0-F1
#
_entry.id   AF-A0A1M3QSN0-F1
#
_cell.length_a   1.000
_cell.length_b   1.000
_cell.length_c   1.000
_cell.angle_alpha   90.00
_cell.angle_beta   90.00
_cell.angle_gamma   90.00
#
_symmetry.space_group_name_H-M   'P 1'
#
loop_
_entity.id
_entity.type
_entity.pdbx_description
1 polymer ?
#
loop_
_entity_poly.entity_id
_entity_poly.type
_entity_poly.pdbx_seq_one_letter_code
_entity_poly.pdbx_strand_id
1 'polypeptide(L)'
;MPPKGKFEIQPNFVAVGSWGKTNITYFFQNGSTDIAGTGEQASVIQGMQLWATYTPLTFTPVTSAAAADIVISWQVGGSWRWISV
;
A
#
# COMPACT_ATOMS: atom_id res chain seq x y z
N MET A 1 -38.45 -18.65 -8.27
CA MET A 1 -37.11 -18.07 -8.52
C MET A 1 -36.68 -17.40 -7.23
N PRO A 2 -35.63 -17.86 -6.53
CA PRO A 2 -35.18 -17.16 -5.33
C PRO A 2 -34.45 -15.86 -5.71
N PRO A 3 -34.50 -14.81 -4.88
CA PRO A 3 -33.79 -13.56 -5.16
C PRO A 3 -32.29 -13.84 -5.14
N LYS A 4 -31.57 -13.37 -6.16
CA LYS A 4 -30.10 -13.38 -6.17
C LYS A 4 -29.62 -12.39 -5.11
N GLY A 5 -29.28 -12.90 -3.92
CA GLY A 5 -28.53 -12.15 -2.93
C GLY A 5 -27.20 -11.72 -3.54
N LYS A 6 -26.99 -10.41 -3.66
CA LYS A 6 -25.68 -9.85 -3.97
C LYS A 6 -24.81 -10.16 -2.76
N PHE A 7 -23.81 -11.03 -2.91
CA PHE A 7 -22.76 -11.16 -1.90
C PHE A 7 -21.89 -9.91 -2.00
N GLU A 8 -22.36 -8.82 -1.40
CA GLU A 8 -21.53 -7.66 -1.13
C GLU A 8 -20.56 -8.10 -0.04
N ILE A 9 -19.35 -8.46 -0.44
CA ILE A 9 -18.25 -8.69 0.48
C ILE A 9 -17.96 -7.30 1.08
N GLN A 10 -18.69 -6.94 2.14
CA GLN A 10 -18.46 -5.72 2.91
C GLN A 10 -17.06 -5.87 3.51
N PRO A 11 -16.05 -5.12 3.04
CA PRO A 11 -14.73 -5.30 3.58
C PRO A 11 -14.76 -4.76 5.03
N ASN A 12 -14.62 -5.67 5.99
CA ASN A 12 -14.59 -5.32 7.40
C ASN A 12 -13.18 -4.86 7.76
N PHE A 13 -12.92 -3.56 7.60
CA PHE A 13 -11.69 -2.95 8.05
C PHE A 13 -11.87 -2.47 9.50
N VAL A 14 -11.19 -3.14 10.43
CA VAL A 14 -11.02 -2.61 11.79
C VAL A 14 -9.67 -1.91 11.82
N ALA A 15 -9.63 -0.69 12.36
CA ALA A 15 -8.35 -0.03 12.66
C ALA A 15 -7.67 -0.82 13.79
N VAL A 16 -6.75 -1.73 13.44
CA VAL A 16 -6.06 -2.60 14.41
C VAL A 16 -4.88 -1.88 15.09
N GLY A 17 -4.62 -0.61 14.75
CA GLY A 17 -3.58 0.18 15.40
C GLY A 17 -3.55 1.64 14.96
N SER A 18 -3.03 2.49 15.84
CA SER A 18 -2.65 3.87 15.54
C SER A 18 -1.13 3.98 15.55
N TRP A 19 -0.59 4.84 14.69
CA TRP A 19 0.82 5.21 14.78
C TRP A 19 1.09 5.94 16.10
N GLY A 20 2.18 5.59 16.78
CA GLY A 20 2.65 6.29 17.98
C GLY A 20 3.26 7.68 17.70
N LYS A 21 3.24 8.12 16.44
CA LYS A 21 3.79 9.38 15.95
C LYS A 21 3.01 9.86 14.73
N THR A 22 3.12 11.15 14.43
CA THR A 22 2.43 11.78 13.29
C THR A 22 3.30 11.89 12.04
N ASN A 23 4.62 11.96 12.20
CA ASN A 23 5.55 11.89 11.07
C ASN A 23 5.87 10.45 10.71
N ILE A 24 5.31 9.99 9.60
CA ILE A 24 5.48 8.65 9.07
C ILE A 24 6.52 8.70 7.95
N THR A 25 7.60 7.94 8.10
CA THR A 25 8.64 7.82 7.08
C THR A 25 8.33 6.71 6.09
N TYR A 26 8.63 6.92 4.82
CA TYR A 26 8.41 5.92 3.79
C TYR A 26 9.62 5.74 2.86
N PHE A 27 9.72 4.55 2.28
CA PHE A 27 10.77 4.19 1.32
C PHE A 27 10.20 3.31 0.20
N PHE A 28 10.50 3.65 -1.05
CA PHE A 28 10.24 2.79 -2.20
C PHE A 28 11.44 1.87 -2.42
N GLN A 29 11.23 0.56 -2.21
CA GLN A 29 12.28 -0.44 -2.36
C GLN A 29 12.60 -0.76 -3.82
N ASN A 30 11.61 -0.67 -4.70
CA ASN A 30 11.72 -0.81 -6.14
C ASN A 30 10.62 0.04 -6.81
N GLY A 31 10.54 -0.02 -8.14
CA GLY A 31 9.43 0.53 -8.94
C GLY A 31 8.76 -0.58 -9.76
N SER A 32 7.82 -0.20 -10.62
CA SER A 32 7.23 -1.10 -11.62
C SER A 32 7.45 -0.56 -13.03
N THR A 33 7.64 -1.46 -13.99
CA THR A 33 7.70 -1.13 -15.43
C THR A 33 6.33 -1.05 -16.09
N ASP A 34 5.26 -1.39 -15.35
CA ASP A 34 3.88 -1.34 -15.87
C ASP A 34 3.40 0.11 -16.08
N ILE A 35 4.03 1.07 -15.41
CA ILE A 35 3.80 2.50 -15.54
C ILE A 35 5.12 3.16 -15.92
N ALA A 36 5.08 4.05 -16.92
CA ALA A 36 6.27 4.72 -17.40
C ALA A 36 6.82 5.73 -16.37
N GLY A 37 8.15 5.79 -16.26
CA GLY A 37 8.83 6.74 -15.40
C GLY A 37 8.65 6.43 -13.91
N THR A 38 8.08 7.38 -13.16
CA THR A 38 7.82 7.28 -11.72
C THR A 38 6.33 7.43 -11.40
N GLY A 39 5.45 7.19 -12.37
CA GLY A 39 4.01 7.40 -12.22
C GLY A 39 3.39 6.53 -11.12
N GLU A 40 3.92 5.34 -10.89
CA GLU A 40 3.55 4.45 -9.80
C GLU A 40 3.87 5.06 -8.42
N GLN A 41 5.08 5.62 -8.27
CA GLN A 41 5.51 6.27 -7.02
C GLN A 41 4.72 7.57 -6.79
N ALA A 42 4.53 8.37 -7.85
CA ALA A 42 3.76 9.60 -7.79
C ALA A 42 2.31 9.36 -7.35
N SER A 43 1.70 8.27 -7.82
CA SER A 43 0.33 7.88 -7.43
C SER A 43 0.26 7.53 -5.94
N VAL A 44 1.25 6.80 -5.42
CA VAL A 44 1.30 6.47 -3.98
C VAL A 44 1.52 7.74 -3.13
N ILE A 45 2.38 8.66 -3.57
CA ILE A 45 2.60 9.96 -2.91
C ILE A 45 1.32 10.78 -2.87
N GLN A 46 0.57 10.86 -3.98
CA GLN A 46 -0.73 11.55 -4.02
C GLN A 46 -1.74 10.94 -3.05
N GLY A 47 -1.78 9.61 -2.96
CA GLY A 47 -2.59 8.91 -1.96
C GLY A 47 -2.24 9.30 -0.52
N MET A 48 -0.94 9.39 -0.19
CA MET A 48 -0.47 9.84 1.11
C MET A 48 -0.83 11.32 1.38
N GLN A 49 -0.74 12.19 0.38
CA GLN A 49 -1.13 13.61 0.50
C GLN A 49 -2.62 13.78 0.80
N LEU A 50 -3.48 12.92 0.26
CA LEU A 50 -4.90 12.93 0.58
C LEU A 50 -5.13 12.68 2.08
N TRP A 51 -4.46 11.68 2.65
CA TRP A 51 -4.53 11.42 4.10
C TRP A 51 -3.98 12.57 4.94
N ALA A 52 -2.86 13.16 4.53
CA ALA A 52 -2.27 14.32 5.22
C ALA A 52 -3.18 15.56 5.20
N THR A 53 -4.10 15.67 4.25
CA THR A 53 -5.04 16.79 4.17
C THR A 53 -6.08 16.76 5.29
N TYR A 54 -6.47 15.56 5.74
CA TYR A 54 -7.58 15.37 6.70
C TYR A 54 -7.13 14.84 8.06
N THR A 55 -5.83 14.67 8.26
CA THR A 55 -5.25 14.15 9.50
C THR A 55 -4.01 14.96 9.88
N PRO A 56 -3.54 14.88 11.15
CA PRO A 56 -2.26 15.46 11.53
C PRO A 56 -1.03 14.73 10.97
N LEU A 57 -1.22 13.70 10.13
CA LEU A 57 -0.12 12.88 9.63
C LEU A 57 0.71 13.66 8.59
N THR A 58 2.02 13.49 8.66
CA THR A 58 2.96 13.92 7.61
C THR A 58 3.71 12.72 7.08
N PHE A 59 4.09 12.77 5.80
CA PHE A 59 4.80 11.68 5.13
C PHE A 59 6.15 12.18 4.64
N THR A 60 7.24 11.60 5.14
CA THR A 60 8.61 12.02 4.81
C THR A 60 9.36 10.89 4.10
N PRO A 61 9.89 11.10 2.87
CA PRO A 61 10.72 10.09 2.22
C PRO A 61 12.05 9.93 2.98
N VAL A 62 12.51 8.68 3.09
CA VAL A 62 13.85 8.35 3.58
C VAL A 62 14.64 7.59 2.51
N THR A 63 15.95 7.43 2.71
CA THR A 63 16.86 6.85 1.72
C THR A 63 17.08 5.33 1.88
N SER A 64 16.51 4.71 2.92
CA SER A 64 16.65 3.27 3.16
C SER A 64 15.44 2.66 3.86
N ALA A 65 15.21 1.37 3.59
CA ALA A 65 14.14 0.60 4.23
C ALA A 65 14.28 0.53 5.76
N ALA A 66 15.51 0.48 6.28
CA ALA A 66 15.78 0.39 7.71
C ALA A 66 15.33 1.65 8.50
N ALA A 67 15.18 2.79 7.82
CA ALA A 67 14.74 4.05 8.42
C ALA A 67 13.25 4.37 8.16
N ALA A 68 12.53 3.48 7.46
CA ALA A 68 11.16 3.71 7.03
C ALA A 68 10.16 3.04 7.97
N ASP A 69 9.06 3.72 8.28
CA ASP A 69 7.88 3.10 8.89
C ASP A 69 7.08 2.28 7.86
N ILE A 70 7.06 2.76 6.61
CA ILE A 70 6.38 2.12 5.49
C ILE A 70 7.39 1.81 4.38
N VAL A 71 7.59 0.53 4.08
CA VAL A 71 8.36 0.08 2.92
C VAL A 71 7.41 -0.36 1.83
N ILE A 72 7.56 0.21 0.64
CA ILE A 72 6.67 -0.01 -0.51
C ILE A 72 7.45 -0.77 -1.58
N SER A 73 6.89 -1.87 -2.08
CA SER A 73 7.48 -2.64 -3.17
C SER A 73 6.42 -3.18 -4.12
N TRP A 74 6.80 -3.31 -5.38
CA TRP A 74 6.04 -3.97 -6.43
C TRP A 74 6.56 -5.40 -6.58
N GLN A 75 5.64 -6.36 -6.60
CA GLN A 75 5.94 -7.78 -6.64
C GLN A 75 5.22 -8.41 -7.82
N VAL A 76 5.90 -9.31 -8.51
CA VAL A 76 5.25 -10.24 -9.45
C VAL A 76 4.91 -11.50 -8.67
N GLY A 77 3.71 -12.05 -8.89
CA GLY A 77 3.28 -13.27 -8.21
C GLY A 77 4.25 -14.42 -8.48
N GLY A 78 4.75 -15.05 -7.41
CA GLY A 78 5.51 -16.29 -7.51
C GLY A 78 4.60 -17.42 -7.98
N SER A 79 4.99 -18.08 -9.08
CA SER A 79 4.38 -19.30 -9.62
C SER A 79 4.02 -20.29 -8.52
N TRP A 80 2.76 -20.74 -8.50
CA TRP A 80 2.35 -21.92 -7.74
C TRP A 80 3.15 -23.11 -8.28
N ARG A 81 4.30 -23.39 -7.67
CA ARG A 81 5.06 -24.62 -7.91
C ARG A 81 4.14 -25.77 -7.51
N TRP A 82 3.51 -26.38 -8.52
CA TRP A 82 2.95 -27.72 -8.39
C TRP A 82 4.12 -28.66 -8.10
N ILE A 83 4.22 -29.11 -6.85
CA ILE A 83 4.87 -30.38 -6.60
C ILE A 83 3.91 -31.45 -7.11
N SER A 84 4.33 -32.17 -8.14
CA SER A 84 3.80 -33.50 -8.39
C SER A 84 5.00 -34.43 -8.33
N VAL A 85 4.82 -35.40 -7.44
CA VAL A 85 5.63 -36.57 -7.09
C VAL A 85 6.36 -37.18 -8.28
#